data_AF-A0A528LTK9-F1
#
_entry.id   AF-A0A528LTK9-F1
#
_cell.length_a   1.000
_cell.length_b   1.000
_cell.length_c   1.000
_cell.angle_alpha   90.00
_cell.angle_beta   90.00
_cell.angle_gamma   90.00
#
_symmetry.space_group_name_H-M   'P 1'
#
loop_
_entity.id
_entity.type
_entity.pdbx_description
1 polymer ?
#
loop_
_entity_poly.entity_id
_entity_poly.type
_entity_poly.pdbx_seq_one_letter_code
_entity_poly.pdbx_strand_id
1 'polypeptide(L)' 'AIAVGDGANDLDMIRLAGTGVALHAKQVVAAEAKFRIDHGDLTALLYLQGYRREEFVE' A
#
# COMPACT_ATOMS: atom_id res chain seq x y z
N ALA A 1 -11.49 2.85 3.41
CA ALA A 1 -10.86 3.00 2.08
C ALA A 1 -9.36 2.75 2.20
N ILE A 2 -8.78 2.08 1.22
CA ILE A 2 -7.32 1.88 1.08
C ILE A 2 -6.80 2.87 0.04
N ALA A 3 -5.66 3.50 0.32
CA ALA A 3 -4.88 4.26 -0.66
C ALA A 3 -3.47 3.70 -0.76
N VAL A 4 -2.94 3.68 -1.97
CA VAL A 4 -1.61 3.14 -2.27
C VAL A 4 -0.85 4.16 -3.11
N GLY A 5 0.41 4.41 -2.77
CA GLY A 5 1.26 5.31 -3.53
C GLY A 5 2.75 5.02 -3.32
N ASP A 6 3.56 5.55 -4.22
CA ASP A 6 5.03 5.41 -4.22
C ASP A 6 5.74 6.78 -4.16
N GLY A 7 5.01 7.84 -4.51
CA GLY A 7 5.50 9.20 -4.69
C GLY A 7 4.91 10.23 -3.72
N ALA A 8 5.61 11.36 -3.59
CA ALA A 8 5.21 12.43 -2.68
C ALA A 8 3.86 13.07 -3.08
N ASN A 9 3.47 12.96 -4.36
CA ASN A 9 2.16 13.35 -4.88
C ASN A 9 1.00 12.56 -4.24
N ASP A 10 1.26 11.38 -3.68
CA ASP A 10 0.24 10.53 -3.08
C ASP A 10 0.07 10.78 -1.57
N LEU A 11 0.90 11.62 -0.95
CA LEU A 11 0.91 11.84 0.49
C LEU A 11 -0.44 12.28 1.05
N ASP A 12 -1.10 13.22 0.41
CA ASP A 12 -2.39 13.71 0.90
C ASP A 12 -3.46 12.61 0.79
N MET A 13 -3.42 11.82 -0.28
CA MET A 13 -4.30 10.66 -0.44
C MET A 13 -4.03 9.58 0.61
N ILE A 14 -2.75 9.27 0.88
CA ILE A 14 -2.31 8.28 1.87
C ILE A 14 -2.72 8.70 3.28
N ARG A 15 -2.57 9.98 3.64
CA ARG A 15 -2.93 10.53 4.95
C ARG A 15 -4.43 10.54 5.22
N LEU A 16 -5.24 10.76 4.18
CA LEU A 16 -6.70 10.78 4.29
C LEU A 16 -7.33 9.38 4.32
N ALA A 17 -6.63 8.36 3.83
CA ALA A 17 -7.13 7.00 3.80
C ALA A 17 -7.12 6.34 5.18
N GLY A 18 -8.13 5.52 5.47
CA GLY A 18 -8.15 4.70 6.69
C GLY A 18 -7.01 3.67 6.73
N THR A 19 -6.54 3.26 5.54
CA THR A 19 -5.37 2.38 5.36
C THR A 19 -4.51 2.93 4.21
N GLY A 20 -3.51 3.75 4.55
CA GLY A 20 -2.52 4.24 3.61
C GLY A 20 -1.32 3.28 3.49
N VAL A 21 -0.94 2.93 2.24
CA VAL A 21 0.11 1.97 1.92
C VAL A 21 1.16 2.61 1.01
N ALA A 22 2.43 2.51 1.41
CA ALA A 22 3.58 2.86 0.59
C ALA A 22 4.08 1.60 -0.14
N LEU A 23 4.00 1.56 -1.48
CA LEU A 23 4.51 0.46 -2.29
C LEU A 23 5.79 0.89 -3.00
N HIS A 24 6.91 0.24 -2.71
CA HIS A 24 8.24 0.57 -3.25
C HIS A 24 8.54 2.08 -3.20
N ALA A 25 8.05 2.73 -2.15
CA ALA A 25 7.93 4.17 -2.11
C ALA A 25 9.24 4.83 -1.67
N LYS A 26 9.41 6.10 -2.07
CA LYS A 26 10.48 6.95 -1.55
C LYS A 26 10.36 7.09 -0.03
N GLN A 27 11.48 7.32 0.65
CA GLN A 27 11.52 7.45 2.13
C GLN A 27 10.50 8.44 2.67
N VAL A 28 10.27 9.57 1.97
CA VAL A 28 9.29 10.59 2.37
C VAL A 28 7.85 10.07 2.42
N VAL A 29 7.48 9.15 1.53
CA VAL A 29 6.14 8.55 1.49
C VAL A 29 6.04 7.40 2.47
N ALA A 30 7.09 6.58 2.52
CA ALA A 30 7.17 5.43 3.40
C ALA A 30 7.17 5.80 4.88
N ALA A 31 7.69 6.97 5.26
CA ALA A 31 7.65 7.49 6.62
C ALA A 31 6.24 7.91 7.07
N GLU A 32 5.36 8.25 6.12
CA GLU A 32 4.02 8.78 6.37
C GLU A 32 2.93 7.71 6.23
N ALA A 33 3.19 6.66 5.46
CA ALA A 33 2.25 5.56 5.27
C ALA A 33 2.21 4.61 6.49
N LYS A 34 1.00 4.16 6.85
CA LYS A 34 0.79 3.22 7.95
C LYS A 34 1.33 1.82 7.63
N PHE A 35 1.29 1.44 6.36
CA PHE A 35 1.79 0.16 5.87
C PHE A 35 2.81 0.39 4.76
N ARG A 36 3.79 -0.51 4.67
CA ARG A 36 4.85 -0.47 3.66
C ARG A 36 4.99 -1.83 3.00
N ILE A 37 5.16 -1.83 1.69
CA ILE A 37 5.53 -2.99 0.90
C ILE A 37 6.83 -2.61 0.20
N ASP A 38 7.95 -3.01 0.79
CA ASP A 38 9.29 -2.72 0.26
C ASP A 38 9.74 -3.79 -0.76
N HIS A 39 9.08 -4.95 -0.79
CA HIS A 39 9.34 -6.06 -1.70
C HIS A 39 8.03 -6.72 -2.16
N GLY A 40 8.01 -7.17 -3.43
CA GLY A 40 6.86 -7.83 -4.03
C GLY A 40 6.17 -6.95 -5.07
N ASP A 41 4.88 -7.16 -5.28
CA ASP A 41 4.06 -6.37 -6.21
C ASP A 41 2.70 -6.03 -5.59
N LEU A 42 1.77 -5.51 -6.40
CA LEU A 42 0.43 -5.13 -5.96
C LEU A 42 -0.38 -6.29 -5.37
N THR A 43 0.01 -7.55 -5.61
CA THR A 43 -0.61 -8.73 -5.01
C THR A 43 -0.52 -8.69 -3.48
N ALA A 44 0.51 -8.04 -2.92
CA ALA A 44 0.63 -7.85 -1.48
C ALA A 44 -0.58 -7.11 -0.85
N LEU A 45 -1.28 -6.28 -1.62
CA LEU A 45 -2.48 -5.59 -1.18
C LEU A 45 -3.66 -6.55 -0.95
N LEU A 46 -3.71 -7.69 -1.64
CA LEU A 46 -4.77 -8.68 -1.44
C LEU A 46 -4.63 -9.34 -0.06
N TYR A 47 -3.39 -9.67 0.34
CA TYR A 47 -3.15 -10.16 1.70
C TYR A 47 -3.48 -9.12 2.76
N LEU A 48 -3.17 -7.84 2.51
CA LEU A 48 -3.53 -6.75 3.43
C LEU A 48 -5.05 -6.60 3.62
N GLN A 49 -5.83 -6.98 2.60
CA GLN A 49 -7.30 -7.01 2.64
C GLN A 49 -7.86 -8.29 3.29
N GLY A 50 -6.99 -9.24 3.67
CA GLY A 50 -7.37 -10.48 4.35
C GLY A 50 -7.55 -11.69 3.43
N TYR A 51 -7.30 -11.56 2.13
CA TYR A 51 -7.36 -12.69 1.21
C TYR A 51 -6.17 -13.63 1.40
N ARG A 52 -6.44 -14.93 1.27
CA ARG A 52 -5.43 -15.99 1.20
C ARG A 52 -5.07 -16.27 -0.26
N ARG A 53 -3.88 -16.84 -0.49
CA ARG A 53 -3.37 -17.12 -1.85
C ARG A 53 -4.31 -18.00 -2.68
N GLU A 54 -5.00 -18.93 -2.03
CA GLU A 54 -5.99 -19.84 -2.62
C GLU A 54 -7.26 -19.14 -3.13
N GLU A 55 -7.49 -17.89 -2.71
CA GLU A 55 -8.66 -17.09 -3.12
C GLU A 55 -8.35 -16.19 -4.34
N PHE A 56 -7.10 -16.20 -4.84
CA PHE A 56 -6.72 -15.40 -6.01
C PHE A 56 -7.14 -16.12 -7.30
N VAL A 57 -7.73 -15.37 -8.23
CA VAL A 57 -8.01 -15.83 -9.60
C VAL A 57 -6.84 -15.47 -10.51
N GLU A 58 -6.56 -16.32 -11.52
CA GLU A 58 -5.56 -16.06 -12.58
C GLU A 58 -6.16 -15.38 -13.80
#